data_AF-A0A5Y2X4B8-F1
#
_entry.id   AF-A0A5Y2X4B8-F1
#
_cell.length_a   1.000
_cell.length_b   1.000
_cell.length_c   1.000
_cell.angle_alpha   90.00
_cell.angle_beta   90.00
_cell.angle_gamma   90.00
#
_symmetry.space_group_name_H-M   'P 1'
#
loop_
_entity.id
_entity.type
_entity.pdbx_description
1 polymer ?
#
loop_
_entity_poly.entity_id
_entity_poly.type
_entity_poly.pdbx_seq_one_letter_code
_entity_poly.pdbx_strand_id
1 'polypeptide(L)'
;MRQETRFKFNAYLSRVAELNGIDAGDVSKKFTVEPSVTQTLMNTMQESSDFLTRINIVPVSEMKGEKIGIGVTGPIASTTDTAGGTERQPKDFSKLASNKYECDQVNFDFYIRYKTLDLWARYQDFQLRIRNAIIKRQSLDFIMAGFNGVKRAETSDRSSNPMLQDVAVGWL
;
A
#
# COMPACT_ATOMS: atom_id res chain seq x y z
N MET A 1 25.99 -18.48 -1.83
CA MET A 1 26.12 -17.03 -2.13
C MET A 1 27.59 -16.71 -2.27
N ARG A 2 27.96 -16.04 -3.36
CA ARG A 2 29.35 -15.60 -3.62
C ARG A 2 29.75 -14.45 -2.69
N GLN A 3 31.05 -14.22 -2.51
CA GLN A 3 31.55 -13.14 -1.64
C GLN A 3 31.08 -11.76 -2.09
N GLU A 4 31.12 -11.47 -3.39
CA GLU A 4 30.62 -10.22 -3.96
C GLU A 4 29.12 -10.00 -3.67
N THR A 5 28.31 -11.05 -3.85
CA THR A 5 26.87 -11.01 -3.57
C THR A 5 26.60 -10.79 -2.09
N ARG A 6 27.39 -11.41 -1.21
CA ARG A 6 27.32 -11.18 0.25
C ARG A 6 27.61 -9.71 0.59
N PHE A 7 28.64 -9.12 -0.01
CA PHE A 7 28.97 -7.71 0.21
C PHE A 7 27.83 -6.78 -0.26
N LYS A 8 27.32 -6.98 -1.48
CA LYS A 8 26.22 -6.17 -2.04
C LYS A 8 24.90 -6.35 -1.26
N PHE A 9 24.62 -7.56 -0.79
CA PHE A 9 23.44 -7.87 0.02
C PHE A 9 23.53 -7.27 1.42
N ASN A 10 24.69 -7.34 2.08
CA ASN A 10 24.89 -6.69 3.37
C ASN A 10 24.75 -5.17 3.24
N ALA A 11 25.31 -4.56 2.19
CA ALA A 11 25.14 -3.13 1.92
C ALA A 11 23.66 -2.74 1.70
N TYR A 12 22.87 -3.63 1.08
CA TYR A 12 21.43 -3.43 0.94
C TYR A 12 20.72 -3.43 2.31
N LEU A 13 21.01 -4.42 3.17
CA LEU A 13 20.43 -4.48 4.51
C LEU A 13 20.81 -3.26 5.36
N SER A 14 22.08 -2.83 5.32
CA SER A 14 22.53 -1.62 6.00
C SER A 14 21.78 -0.38 5.55
N ARG A 15 21.50 -0.24 4.24
CA ARG A 15 20.72 0.89 3.73
C ARG A 15 19.27 0.86 4.21
N VAL A 16 18.66 -0.32 4.25
CA VAL A 16 17.31 -0.48 4.82
C VAL A 16 17.29 -0.09 6.29
N ALA A 17 18.31 -0.49 7.04
CA ALA A 17 18.44 -0.16 8.46
C ALA A 17 18.57 1.36 8.68
N GLU A 18 19.46 2.01 7.92
CA GLU A 18 19.70 3.45 7.95
C GLU A 18 18.42 4.24 7.66
N LEU A 19 17.66 3.85 6.64
CA LEU A 19 16.39 4.51 6.28
C LEU A 19 15.36 4.43 7.41
N ASN A 20 15.36 3.33 8.16
CA ASN A 20 14.43 3.11 9.27
C ASN A 20 14.98 3.54 10.64
N GLY A 21 16.19 4.11 10.70
CA GLY A 21 16.82 4.51 11.96
C GLY A 21 17.14 3.35 12.91
N ILE A 22 17.31 2.12 12.39
CA ILE A 22 17.59 0.92 13.18
C ILE A 22 18.99 0.36 12.88
N ASP A 23 19.47 -0.52 13.75
CA ASP A 23 20.71 -1.26 13.52
C ASP A 23 20.56 -2.32 12.41
N ALA A 24 21.62 -2.52 11.63
CA ALA A 24 21.62 -3.48 10.51
C ALA A 24 21.35 -4.94 10.95
N GLY A 25 21.66 -5.29 12.20
CA GLY A 25 21.34 -6.59 12.79
C GLY A 25 19.85 -6.77 13.09
N ASP A 26 19.11 -5.67 13.28
CA ASP A 26 17.70 -5.67 13.67
C ASP A 26 16.74 -5.65 12.48
N VAL A 27 17.25 -5.50 11.26
CA VAL A 27 16.46 -5.67 10.02
C VAL A 27 15.82 -7.07 9.92
N SER A 28 16.42 -8.06 10.59
CA SER A 28 15.89 -9.44 10.67
C SER A 28 14.83 -9.65 11.75
N LYS A 29 14.60 -8.65 12.62
CA LYS A 29 13.63 -8.68 13.72
C LYS A 29 12.40 -7.86 13.35
N LYS A 30 11.36 -7.92 14.19
CA LYS A 30 10.21 -7.03 14.06
C LYS A 30 10.61 -5.62 14.50
N PHE A 31 10.39 -4.63 13.65
CA PHE A 31 10.59 -3.22 13.96
C PHE A 31 9.45 -2.38 13.36
N THR A 32 9.20 -1.22 13.95
CA THR A 32 8.24 -0.25 13.42
C THR A 32 8.93 0.58 12.35
N VAL A 33 8.36 0.61 11.15
CA VAL A 33 8.85 1.42 10.04
C VAL A 33 8.43 2.87 10.27
N GLU A 34 9.37 3.81 10.08
CA GLU A 34 9.09 5.24 10.18
C GLU A 34 7.99 5.66 9.17
N PRO A 35 7.02 6.51 9.55
CA PRO A 35 5.93 6.92 8.66
C PRO A 35 6.40 7.52 7.34
N SER A 36 7.50 8.28 7.36
CA SER A 36 8.11 8.89 6.17
C SER A 36 8.67 7.86 5.18
N VAL A 37 9.23 6.76 5.68
CA VAL A 37 9.73 5.63 4.87
C VAL A 37 8.55 4.89 4.25
N THR A 38 7.52 4.62 5.06
CA THR A 38 6.28 3.98 4.58
C THR A 38 5.63 4.82 3.48
N GLN A 39 5.52 6.14 3.67
CA GLN A 39 4.97 7.05 2.68
C GLN A 39 5.78 7.04 1.38
N THR A 40 7.11 7.09 1.46
CA THR A 40 7.99 7.04 0.28
C THR A 40 7.82 5.72 -0.48
N LEU A 41 7.72 4.60 0.25
CA LEU A 41 7.48 3.28 -0.34
C LEU A 41 6.11 3.21 -1.03
N MET A 42 5.06 3.74 -0.39
CA MET A 42 3.71 3.81 -0.96
C MET A 42 3.66 4.67 -2.22
N ASN A 43 4.32 5.84 -2.23
CA ASN A 43 4.42 6.69 -3.42
C ASN A 43 5.13 5.96 -4.57
N THR A 44 6.26 5.31 -4.27
CA THR A 44 7.01 4.53 -5.28
C THR A 44 6.17 3.37 -5.83
N MET A 45 5.36 2.74 -4.96
CA MET A 45 4.43 1.68 -5.35
C MET A 45 3.34 2.21 -6.27
N GLN A 46 2.72 3.34 -5.90
CA GLN A 46 1.68 3.98 -6.68
C GLN A 46 2.19 4.38 -8.07
N GLU A 47 3.37 4.99 -8.14
CA GLU A 47 4.03 5.40 -9.40
C GLU A 47 4.42 4.20 -10.28
N SER A 48 4.54 2.99 -9.73
CA SER A 48 4.91 1.81 -10.49
C SER A 48 3.77 1.23 -11.35
N SER A 49 2.54 1.69 -11.16
CA SER A 49 1.36 1.24 -11.89
C SER A 49 0.44 2.38 -12.30
N ASP A 50 0.16 2.47 -13.60
CA ASP A 50 -0.77 3.45 -14.19
C ASP A 50 -2.19 3.39 -13.61
N PHE A 51 -2.59 2.24 -13.06
CA PHE A 51 -3.88 2.11 -12.41
C PHE A 51 -3.84 2.69 -10.99
N LEU A 52 -2.77 2.42 -10.22
CA LEU A 52 -2.64 2.92 -8.86
C LEU A 52 -2.54 4.45 -8.81
N THR A 53 -1.97 5.08 -9.84
CA THR A 53 -1.94 6.55 -9.96
C THR A 53 -3.32 7.18 -10.22
N ARG A 54 -4.31 6.39 -10.66
CA ARG A 54 -5.68 6.86 -10.93
C ARG A 54 -6.64 6.65 -9.76
N ILE A 55 -6.18 6.01 -8.69
CA ILE A 55 -6.97 5.78 -7.47
C ILE A 55 -6.33 6.49 -6.28
N ASN A 56 -7.13 6.75 -5.25
CA ASN A 56 -6.66 7.37 -4.01
C ASN A 56 -6.15 6.30 -3.04
N ILE A 57 -4.89 6.42 -2.61
CA ILE A 57 -4.30 5.60 -1.55
C ILE A 57 -4.00 6.54 -0.39
N VAL A 58 -4.76 6.42 0.70
CA VAL A 58 -4.68 7.33 1.84
C VAL A 58 -4.11 6.59 3.05
N PRO A 59 -2.92 6.96 3.55
CA PRO A 59 -2.41 6.40 4.79
C PRO A 59 -3.25 6.90 5.98
N VAL A 60 -3.59 5.99 6.88
CA VAL A 60 -4.33 6.28 8.11
C VAL A 60 -3.58 5.73 9.32
N SER A 61 -3.66 6.42 10.46
CA SER A 61 -3.05 5.97 11.73
C SER A 61 -3.92 4.95 12.46
N GLU A 62 -5.24 5.08 12.34
CA GLU A 62 -6.20 4.28 13.09
C GLU A 62 -6.54 2.97 12.38
N MET A 63 -6.70 1.89 13.14
CA MET A 63 -7.13 0.60 12.60
C MET A 63 -8.60 0.61 12.18
N LYS A 64 -9.45 1.38 12.88
CA LYS A 64 -10.87 1.54 12.56
C LYS A 64 -11.26 3.01 12.66
N GLY A 65 -12.08 3.48 11.74
CA GLY A 65 -12.54 4.86 11.75
C GLY A 65 -13.62 5.14 10.72
N GLU A 66 -14.00 6.40 10.60
CA GLU A 66 -14.87 6.90 9.54
C GLU A 66 -14.04 7.13 8.28
N LYS A 67 -14.54 6.69 7.11
CA LYS A 67 -13.84 6.95 5.84
C LYS A 67 -13.77 8.45 5.58
N ILE A 68 -12.59 8.94 5.22
CA ILE A 68 -12.40 10.34 4.83
C ILE A 68 -13.15 10.58 3.52
N GLY A 69 -14.12 11.49 3.54
CA GLY A 69 -14.83 11.93 2.35
C GLY A 69 -13.98 12.84 1.48
N ILE A 70 -13.11 12.27 0.65
CA ILE A 70 -12.41 13.03 -0.39
C ILE A 70 -13.34 13.14 -1.60
N GLY A 71 -14.25 14.12 -1.56
CA GLY A 71 -15.12 14.46 -2.68
C GLY A 71 -16.47 15.05 -2.25
N VAL A 72 -16.89 16.11 -2.96
CA VAL A 72 -18.25 16.62 -2.85
C VAL A 72 -19.18 15.66 -3.58
N THR A 73 -20.06 14.98 -2.87
CA THR A 73 -20.93 13.91 -3.39
C THR A 73 -22.13 14.42 -4.23
N GLY A 74 -22.20 15.72 -4.52
CA GLY A 74 -23.30 16.29 -5.30
C GLY A 74 -23.11 17.76 -5.69
N PRO A 75 -24.01 18.29 -6.54
CA PRO A 75 -24.00 19.70 -6.95
C PRO A 75 -24.28 20.61 -5.75
N ILE A 76 -23.37 21.56 -5.49
CA ILE A 76 -23.47 22.55 -4.41
C ILE A 76 -24.21 23.82 -4.82
N ALA A 77 -24.44 24.01 -6.12
CA ALA A 77 -25.09 25.18 -6.65
C ALA A 77 -26.59 25.17 -6.32
N SER A 78 -27.08 26.25 -5.73
CA SER A 78 -28.49 26.51 -5.46
C SER A 78 -28.74 28.01 -5.50
N THR A 79 -29.92 28.41 -5.96
CA THR A 79 -30.41 29.79 -5.88
C THR A 79 -31.58 29.87 -4.90
N THR A 80 -31.65 30.94 -4.10
CA THR A 80 -32.72 31.17 -3.14
C THR A 80 -33.09 32.65 -3.22
N ASP A 81 -34.35 32.95 -3.47
CA ASP A 81 -34.85 34.32 -3.45
C ASP A 81 -35.01 34.80 -2.01
N THR A 82 -34.09 35.66 -1.57
CA THR A 82 -34.05 36.21 -0.22
C THR A 82 -34.94 37.45 -0.05
N ALA A 83 -35.55 37.98 -1.13
CA ALA A 83 -36.36 39.20 -1.07
C ALA A 83 -37.66 39.00 -0.28
N GLY A 84 -38.16 37.76 -0.19
CA GLY A 84 -39.34 37.38 0.61
C GLY A 84 -39.03 36.93 2.04
N GLY A 85 -37.82 37.18 2.56
CA GLY A 85 -37.42 36.75 3.91
C GLY A 85 -37.07 35.26 4.04
N THR A 86 -36.89 34.55 2.92
CA THR A 86 -36.45 33.15 2.93
C THR A 86 -34.92 33.10 3.06
N GLU A 87 -34.43 32.49 4.13
CA GLU A 87 -33.00 32.35 4.37
C GLU A 87 -32.38 31.21 3.55
N ARG A 88 -31.12 31.40 3.13
CA ARG A 88 -30.33 30.36 2.48
C ARG A 88 -30.06 29.23 3.47
N GLN A 89 -30.41 28.00 3.09
CA GLN A 89 -30.12 26.80 3.90
C GLN A 89 -28.89 26.07 3.33
N PRO A 90 -27.69 26.22 3.94
CA PRO A 90 -26.52 25.48 3.51
C PRO A 90 -26.73 23.99 3.78
N LYS A 91 -26.45 23.14 2.78
CA LYS A 91 -26.44 21.69 2.96
C LYS A 91 -25.05 21.24 3.41
N ASP A 92 -25.02 20.33 4.38
CA ASP A 92 -23.80 19.65 4.77
C ASP A 92 -23.47 18.52 3.77
N PHE A 93 -22.40 18.71 3.00
CA PHE A 93 -21.90 17.73 2.04
C PHE A 93 -20.81 16.81 2.62
N SER A 94 -20.41 17.03 3.87
CA SER A 94 -19.45 16.18 4.59
C SER A 94 -20.12 14.95 5.22
N LYS A 95 -21.47 14.97 5.32
CA LYS A 95 -22.28 13.90 5.89
C LYS A 95 -22.40 12.73 4.91
N LEU A 96 -21.33 11.94 4.81
CA LEU A 96 -21.40 10.60 4.25
C LEU A 96 -22.31 9.75 5.16
N ALA A 97 -23.15 8.88 4.59
CA ALA A 97 -23.71 7.78 5.36
C ALA A 97 -22.56 7.10 6.12
N SER A 98 -22.71 6.81 7.42
CA SER A 98 -21.62 6.30 8.27
C SER A 98 -20.96 5.10 7.59
N ASN A 99 -19.81 5.36 6.99
CA ASN A 99 -19.08 4.41 6.18
C ASN A 99 -17.79 4.17 6.95
N LYS A 100 -17.85 3.22 7.88
CA LYS A 100 -16.70 2.83 8.67
C LYS A 100 -15.71 2.05 7.81
N TYR A 101 -14.43 2.18 8.12
CA TYR A 101 -13.40 1.28 7.62
C TYR A 101 -12.82 0.47 8.79
N GLU A 102 -12.32 -0.71 8.46
CA GLU A 102 -11.52 -1.56 9.32
C GLU A 102 -10.32 -2.01 8.49
N CYS A 103 -9.13 -1.69 8.96
CA CYS A 103 -7.87 -2.04 8.33
C CYS A 103 -7.36 -3.35 8.91
N ASP A 104 -7.16 -4.32 8.03
CA ASP A 104 -6.61 -5.63 8.38
C ASP A 104 -5.17 -5.78 7.88
N GLN A 105 -4.37 -6.56 8.61
CA GLN A 105 -3.00 -6.87 8.22
C GLN A 105 -2.94 -7.86 7.05
N VAL A 106 -2.09 -7.57 6.06
CA VAL A 106 -1.72 -8.49 4.97
C VAL A 106 -0.20 -8.56 4.90
N ASN A 107 0.34 -9.78 4.87
CA ASN A 107 1.78 -10.02 4.82
C ASN A 107 2.22 -10.44 3.42
N PHE A 108 3.40 -9.97 3.00
CA PHE A 108 4.00 -10.28 1.71
C PHE A 108 5.33 -11.00 1.91
N ASP A 109 5.27 -12.33 2.08
CA ASP A 109 6.45 -13.15 2.34
C ASP A 109 6.98 -13.78 1.04
N PHE A 110 8.28 -13.63 0.79
CA PHE A 110 8.96 -14.25 -0.35
C PHE A 110 10.40 -14.62 -0.01
N TYR A 111 10.97 -15.54 -0.78
CA TYR A 111 12.38 -15.89 -0.70
C TYR A 111 13.03 -15.81 -2.09
N ILE A 112 14.30 -15.39 -2.13
CA ILE A 112 15.10 -15.39 -3.34
C ILE A 112 16.23 -16.40 -3.16
N ARG A 113 16.32 -17.37 -4.07
CA ARG A 113 17.39 -18.38 -4.02
C ARG A 113 18.76 -17.73 -4.24
N TYR A 114 19.79 -18.27 -3.57
CA TYR A 114 21.15 -17.75 -3.71
C TYR A 114 21.66 -17.72 -5.15
N LYS A 115 21.32 -18.72 -5.97
CA LYS A 115 21.71 -18.73 -7.39
C LYS A 115 21.18 -17.51 -8.15
N THR A 116 19.98 -17.06 -7.83
CA THR A 116 19.34 -15.88 -8.44
C THR A 116 20.00 -14.59 -7.94
N LEU A 117 20.26 -14.49 -6.63
CA LEU A 117 20.99 -13.35 -6.07
C LEU A 117 22.40 -13.24 -6.65
N ASP A 118 23.12 -14.37 -6.79
CA ASP A 118 24.46 -14.41 -7.38
C ASP A 118 24.45 -13.99 -8.87
N LEU A 119 23.36 -14.27 -9.60
CA LEU A 119 23.19 -13.80 -10.98
C LEU A 119 22.97 -12.28 -11.02
N TRP A 120 22.07 -11.77 -10.19
CA TRP A 120 21.74 -10.34 -10.15
C TRP A 120 22.89 -9.49 -9.63
N ALA A 121 23.72 -10.04 -8.74
CA ALA A 121 24.88 -9.34 -8.20
C ALA A 121 25.88 -8.88 -9.27
N ARG A 122 25.86 -9.46 -10.47
CA ARG A 122 26.72 -9.04 -11.59
C ARG A 122 26.40 -7.64 -12.11
N TYR A 123 25.18 -7.16 -11.90
CA TYR A 123 24.76 -5.84 -12.35
C TYR A 123 25.09 -4.76 -11.31
N GLN A 124 25.41 -3.54 -11.78
CA GLN A 124 25.74 -2.41 -10.91
C GLN A 124 24.52 -1.92 -10.10
N ASP A 125 23.31 -2.07 -10.65
CA ASP A 125 22.03 -1.64 -10.08
C ASP A 125 21.35 -2.74 -9.23
N PHE A 126 22.12 -3.66 -8.64
CA PHE A 126 21.63 -4.80 -7.86
C PHE A 126 20.51 -4.47 -6.86
N GLN A 127 20.71 -3.44 -6.03
CA GLN A 127 19.74 -3.05 -5.00
C GLN A 127 18.45 -2.51 -5.60
N LEU A 128 18.56 -1.65 -6.62
CA LEU A 128 17.43 -1.06 -7.34
C LEU A 128 16.61 -2.14 -8.06
N ARG A 129 17.27 -3.13 -8.67
CA ARG A 129 16.60 -4.25 -9.33
C ARG A 129 15.75 -5.06 -8.34
N ILE A 130 16.32 -5.43 -7.20
CA ILE A 130 15.60 -6.18 -6.16
C ILE A 130 14.39 -5.37 -5.68
N ARG A 131 14.62 -4.11 -5.29
CA ARG A 131 13.58 -3.21 -4.79
C ARG A 131 12.43 -3.05 -5.80
N ASN A 132 12.75 -2.71 -7.04
CA ASN A 132 11.74 -2.43 -8.07
C ASN A 132 10.95 -3.70 -8.44
N ALA A 133 11.58 -4.87 -8.45
CA ALA A 133 10.89 -6.14 -8.68
C ALA A 133 9.86 -6.45 -7.58
N ILE A 134 10.23 -6.22 -6.32
CA ILE A 134 9.34 -6.43 -5.16
C ILE A 134 8.16 -5.46 -5.21
N ILE A 135 8.42 -4.16 -5.38
CA ILE A 135 7.39 -3.12 -5.42
C ILE A 135 6.39 -3.38 -6.54
N LYS A 136 6.87 -3.77 -7.73
CA LYS A 136 5.99 -4.09 -8.86
C LYS A 136 5.09 -5.29 -8.57
N ARG A 137 5.62 -6.33 -7.93
CA ARG A 137 4.82 -7.52 -7.56
C ARG A 137 3.76 -7.17 -6.52
N GLN A 138 4.12 -6.42 -5.49
CA GLN A 138 3.17 -5.95 -4.47
C GLN A 138 2.05 -5.11 -5.09
N SER A 139 2.38 -4.19 -6.00
CA SER A 139 1.39 -3.36 -6.70
C SER A 139 0.37 -4.20 -7.46
N LEU A 140 0.85 -5.21 -8.21
CA LEU A 140 -0.03 -6.11 -8.95
C LEU A 140 -0.87 -7.00 -8.04
N ASP A 141 -0.33 -7.41 -6.89
CA ASP A 141 -1.07 -8.21 -5.90
C ASP A 141 -2.17 -7.39 -5.22
N PHE A 142 -1.92 -6.11 -4.91
CA PHE A 142 -2.96 -5.19 -4.40
C PHE A 142 -4.11 -5.02 -5.40
N ILE A 143 -3.80 -4.83 -6.68
CA ILE A 143 -4.83 -4.71 -7.73
C ILE A 143 -5.63 -6.00 -7.83
N MET A 144 -4.94 -7.15 -7.86
CA MET A 144 -5.58 -8.46 -7.99
C MET A 144 -6.52 -8.75 -6.81
N ALA A 145 -6.06 -8.53 -5.58
CA ALA A 145 -6.89 -8.72 -4.38
C ALA A 145 -8.03 -7.69 -4.30
N GLY A 146 -7.77 -6.43 -4.68
CA GLY A 146 -8.78 -5.37 -4.64
C GLY A 146 -9.97 -5.61 -5.57
N PHE A 147 -9.75 -6.18 -6.76
CA PHE A 147 -10.84 -6.49 -7.68
C PHE A 147 -11.51 -7.85 -7.43
N ASN A 148 -10.77 -8.85 -6.95
CA ASN A 148 -11.28 -10.23 -6.87
C ASN A 148 -11.60 -10.69 -5.45
N GLY A 149 -11.28 -9.88 -4.44
CA GLY A 149 -11.50 -10.21 -3.04
C GLY A 149 -12.98 -10.41 -2.72
N VAL A 150 -13.38 -11.64 -2.40
CA VAL A 150 -14.77 -11.97 -2.02
C VAL A 150 -14.92 -12.00 -0.51
N LYS A 151 -13.90 -12.50 0.20
CA LYS A 151 -13.90 -12.62 1.65
C LYS A 151 -12.47 -12.55 2.18
N ARG A 152 -12.34 -12.33 3.49
CA ARG A 152 -11.08 -12.51 4.21
C ARG A 152 -11.09 -13.85 4.93
N ALA A 153 -10.10 -14.69 4.67
CA ALA A 153 -9.83 -15.90 5.45
C ALA A 153 -8.69 -15.64 6.45
N GLU A 154 -8.72 -16.30 7.61
CA GLU A 154 -7.61 -16.22 8.58
C GLU A 154 -6.31 -16.81 8.01
N THR A 155 -6.43 -17.87 7.20
CA THR A 155 -5.34 -18.48 6.44
C THR A 155 -5.76 -18.55 4.97
N SER A 156 -5.06 -17.82 4.10
CA SER A 156 -5.34 -17.84 2.66
C SER A 156 -4.75 -19.08 2.00
N ASP A 157 -5.46 -19.62 1.01
CA ASP A 157 -5.05 -20.76 0.20
C ASP A 157 -4.99 -20.37 -1.27
N ARG A 158 -3.77 -20.24 -1.77
CA ARG A 158 -3.50 -19.84 -3.16
C ARG A 158 -3.81 -20.95 -4.17
N SER A 159 -3.96 -22.21 -3.75
CA SER A 159 -4.34 -23.30 -4.63
C SER A 159 -5.83 -23.29 -4.95
N SER A 160 -6.65 -23.03 -3.93
CA SER A 160 -8.10 -22.88 -4.06
C SER A 160 -8.50 -21.50 -4.59
N ASN A 161 -7.74 -20.45 -4.25
CA ASN A 161 -8.02 -19.06 -4.61
C ASN A 161 -6.84 -18.44 -5.38
N PRO A 162 -6.59 -18.85 -6.65
CA PRO A 162 -5.42 -18.41 -7.42
C PRO A 162 -5.37 -16.90 -7.69
N MET A 163 -6.52 -16.23 -7.60
CA MET A 163 -6.70 -14.80 -7.82
C MET A 163 -6.74 -13.99 -6.51
N LEU A 164 -6.26 -14.54 -5.39
CA LEU A 164 -6.21 -13.86 -4.08
C LEU A 164 -7.59 -13.44 -3.56
N GLN A 165 -8.62 -14.23 -3.88
CA GLN A 165 -10.03 -13.95 -3.56
C GLN A 165 -10.35 -14.02 -2.06
N ASP A 166 -9.47 -14.64 -1.28
CA ASP A 166 -9.62 -14.89 0.15
C ASP A 166 -8.68 -14.03 1.04
N VAL A 167 -7.94 -13.09 0.44
CA VAL A 167 -6.97 -12.25 1.15
C VAL A 167 -7.64 -11.07 1.88
N ALA A 168 -8.57 -10.41 1.20
CA ALA A 168 -9.31 -9.25 1.69
C ALA A 168 -10.64 -9.15 0.97
N VAL A 169 -11.57 -8.36 1.53
CA VAL A 169 -12.80 -7.99 0.83
C VAL A 169 -12.47 -6.88 -0.18
N GLY A 170 -12.79 -7.13 -1.45
CA GLY A 170 -12.53 -6.24 -2.58
C GLY A 170 -13.63 -5.20 -2.81
N TRP A 171 -13.55 -4.52 -3.96
CA TRP A 171 -14.53 -3.52 -4.37
C TRP A 171 -15.83 -4.08 -4.97
N LEU A 172 -15.80 -5.32 -5.48
CA LEU A 172 -16.90 -5.97 -6.19
C LEU A 172 -17.78 -6.83 -5.28
#